data_AF-A0A959TEQ6-F1
#
_entry.id   AF-A0A959TEQ6-F1
#
_cell.length_a   1.000
_cell.length_b   1.000
_cell.length_c   1.000
_cell.angle_alpha   90.00
_cell.angle_beta   90.00
_cell.angle_gamma   90.00
#
_symmetry.space_group_name_H-M   'P 1'
#
loop_
_entity.id
_entity.type
_entity.pdbx_description
1 polymer ?
#
loop_
_entity_poly.entity_id
_entity_poly.type
_entity_poly.pdbx_seq_one_letter_code
_entity_poly.pdbx_strand_id
1 'polypeptide(L)'
;DGGVDSLEPRIKERLDFELFTIRTMGFAGYFLITQDFINKGREIGVMVGPGRGSAAGSAVAYCIGITNIDPIKYDLLFERFLNPDRKSMPDIDTDFDDEGRQRVIDYVVDKYGRNQVAQIVTYGTMAAKTSIRDAARVMDLPLADADRLAKLV
;
A
#
# COMPACT_ATOMS: atom_id res chain seq x y z
N ASP A 1 -19.03 -18.17 -23.31
CA ASP A 1 -18.57 -19.48 -22.83
C ASP A 1 -17.06 -19.68 -22.88
N GLY A 2 -16.27 -18.69 -22.42
CA GLY A 2 -14.81 -18.79 -22.30
C GLY A 2 -14.41 -19.11 -20.86
N GLY A 3 -14.77 -20.30 -20.38
CA GLY A 3 -14.40 -20.76 -19.05
C GLY A 3 -12.88 -20.93 -18.89
N VAL A 4 -12.43 -21.20 -17.65
CA VAL A 4 -11.02 -21.39 -17.25
C VAL A 4 -10.21 -22.32 -18.17
N ASP A 5 -10.88 -23.18 -18.96
CA ASP A 5 -10.29 -24.08 -19.95
C ASP A 5 -9.79 -23.40 -21.24
N SER A 6 -10.10 -22.13 -21.49
CA SER A 6 -9.55 -21.37 -22.64
C SER A 6 -8.36 -20.47 -22.28
N LEU A 7 -7.84 -20.54 -21.06
CA LEU A 7 -6.68 -19.76 -20.63
C LEU A 7 -5.37 -20.40 -21.12
N GLU A 8 -4.40 -19.58 -21.52
CA GLU A 8 -3.06 -20.08 -21.81
C GLU A 8 -2.49 -20.83 -20.60
N PRO A 9 -1.84 -22.00 -20.80
CA PRO A 9 -1.31 -22.82 -19.71
C PRO A 9 -0.45 -22.03 -18.71
N ARG A 10 0.38 -21.10 -19.21
CA ARG A 10 1.23 -20.23 -18.39
C ARG A 10 0.43 -19.36 -17.40
N ILE A 11 -0.71 -18.83 -17.83
CA ILE A 11 -1.56 -17.98 -16.98
C ILE A 11 -2.25 -18.84 -15.91
N LYS A 12 -2.75 -20.01 -16.31
CA LYS A 12 -3.41 -20.95 -15.39
C LYS A 12 -2.44 -21.43 -14.31
N GLU A 13 -1.24 -21.88 -14.69
CA GLU A 13 -0.20 -22.30 -13.76
C GLU A 13 0.18 -21.18 -12.77
N ARG A 14 0.31 -19.94 -13.26
CA ARG A 14 0.62 -18.79 -12.41
C ARG A 14 -0.49 -18.53 -11.39
N LEU A 15 -1.75 -18.51 -11.82
CA LEU A 15 -2.89 -18.28 -10.93
C LEU A 15 -3.06 -19.40 -9.91
N ASP A 16 -2.92 -20.67 -10.33
CA ASP A 16 -3.02 -21.83 -9.45
C ASP A 16 -1.92 -21.81 -8.38
N PHE A 17 -0.69 -21.47 -8.75
CA PHE A 17 0.43 -21.32 -7.81
C PHE A 17 0.20 -20.19 -6.80
N GLU A 18 -0.23 -19.01 -7.26
CA GLU A 18 -0.49 -17.86 -6.38
C GLU A 18 -1.64 -18.15 -5.41
N LEU A 19 -2.77 -18.66 -5.92
CA LEU A 19 -3.94 -19.02 -5.10
C LEU A 19 -3.61 -20.10 -4.08
N PHE A 20 -2.83 -21.12 -4.47
CA PHE A 20 -2.36 -22.15 -3.56
C PHE A 20 -1.49 -21.56 -2.45
N THR A 21 -0.56 -20.67 -2.80
CA THR A 21 0.33 -20.01 -1.84
C THR A 21 -0.44 -19.12 -0.86
N ILE A 22 -1.33 -18.26 -1.37
CA ILE A 22 -2.18 -17.36 -0.56
C ILE A 22 -3.05 -18.15 0.41
N ARG A 23 -3.66 -19.25 -0.06
CA ARG A 23 -4.48 -20.14 0.79
C ARG A 23 -3.65 -20.81 1.86
N THR A 24 -2.49 -21.36 1.51
CA THR A 24 -1.63 -22.13 2.43
C THR A 24 -1.01 -21.24 3.50
N MET A 25 -0.67 -19.99 3.17
CA MET A 25 -0.12 -19.03 4.12
C MET A 25 -1.19 -18.34 4.97
N GLY A 26 -2.48 -18.46 4.62
CA GLY A 26 -3.58 -17.90 5.39
C GLY A 26 -3.89 -16.42 5.09
N PHE A 27 -3.47 -15.90 3.94
CA PHE A 27 -3.64 -14.48 3.58
C PHE A 27 -4.88 -14.20 2.71
N ALA A 28 -5.75 -15.18 2.48
CA ALA A 28 -6.97 -14.99 1.69
C ALA A 28 -7.85 -13.84 2.23
N GLY A 29 -8.05 -13.78 3.55
CA GLY A 29 -8.81 -12.69 4.18
C GLY A 29 -8.18 -11.31 3.98
N TYR A 30 -6.85 -11.23 3.99
CA TYR A 30 -6.12 -9.98 3.76
C TYR A 30 -6.33 -9.46 2.33
N PHE A 31 -6.26 -10.34 1.33
CA PHE A 31 -6.56 -9.98 -0.05
C PHE A 31 -8.01 -9.52 -0.24
N LEU A 32 -8.97 -10.22 0.38
CA LEU A 32 -10.39 -9.85 0.27
C LEU A 32 -10.70 -8.52 0.93
N ILE A 33 -10.14 -8.25 2.11
CA ILE A 33 -10.29 -6.95 2.79
C ILE A 33 -9.69 -5.83 1.92
N THR A 34 -8.50 -6.07 1.37
CA THR A 34 -7.80 -5.09 0.54
C THR A 34 -8.53 -4.78 -0.75
N GLN A 35 -8.99 -5.83 -1.45
CA GLN A 35 -9.79 -5.71 -2.65
C GLN A 35 -11.09 -4.92 -2.40
N ASP A 36 -11.73 -5.13 -1.26
CA ASP A 36 -13.02 -4.53 -0.94
C ASP A 36 -12.95 -3.00 -0.86
N PHE A 37 -12.07 -2.44 -0.04
CA PHE A 37 -11.99 -0.97 0.10
C PHE A 37 -11.40 -0.30 -1.15
N ILE A 38 -10.54 -0.98 -1.89
CA ILE A 38 -10.00 -0.48 -3.17
C ILE A 38 -11.11 -0.38 -4.22
N ASN A 39 -11.86 -1.45 -4.42
CA ASN A 39 -12.96 -1.46 -5.37
C ASN A 39 -14.06 -0.49 -4.93
N LYS A 40 -14.33 -0.41 -3.63
CA LYS A 40 -15.28 0.57 -3.11
C LYS A 40 -14.83 2.01 -3.39
N GLY A 41 -13.55 2.31 -3.20
CA GLY A 41 -12.98 3.61 -3.57
C GLY A 41 -13.27 3.97 -5.02
N ARG A 42 -13.03 3.04 -5.95
CA ARG A 42 -13.35 3.26 -7.37
C ARG A 42 -14.85 3.45 -7.62
N GLU A 43 -15.71 2.64 -7.00
CA GLU A 43 -17.17 2.76 -7.13
C GLU A 43 -17.71 4.12 -6.70
N ILE A 44 -17.15 4.69 -5.63
CA ILE A 44 -17.58 5.99 -5.09
C ILE A 44 -16.88 7.16 -5.78
N GLY A 45 -16.09 6.91 -6.83
CA GLY A 45 -15.44 7.93 -7.66
C GLY A 45 -14.12 8.46 -7.10
N VAL A 46 -13.47 7.74 -6.18
CA VAL A 46 -12.13 8.07 -5.67
C VAL A 46 -11.10 7.49 -6.64
N MET A 47 -10.15 8.31 -7.05
CA MET A 47 -9.04 7.88 -7.88
C MET A 47 -8.11 7.01 -7.03
N VAL A 48 -7.90 5.78 -7.51
CA VAL A 48 -6.99 4.82 -6.89
C VAL A 48 -5.78 4.64 -7.79
N GLY A 49 -4.58 4.72 -7.20
CA GLY A 49 -3.33 4.46 -7.91
C GLY A 49 -3.28 3.05 -8.51
N PRO A 50 -2.34 2.78 -9.44
CA PRO A 50 -2.23 1.48 -10.11
C PRO A 50 -1.76 0.31 -9.20
N GLY A 51 -1.50 0.58 -7.92
CA GLY A 51 -0.85 -0.30 -6.96
C GLY A 51 0.65 0.02 -6.84
N ARG A 52 1.18 0.07 -5.61
CA ARG A 52 2.60 0.30 -5.34
C ARG A 52 3.28 -0.94 -4.74
N GLY A 53 4.60 -0.91 -4.78
CA GLY A 53 5.44 -1.91 -4.14
C GLY A 53 5.41 -3.27 -4.85
N SER A 54 5.60 -4.33 -4.07
CA SER A 54 5.66 -5.69 -4.58
C SER A 54 4.29 -6.25 -4.96
N ALA A 55 3.18 -5.67 -4.49
CA ALA A 55 1.82 -6.11 -4.78
C ALA A 55 1.51 -6.20 -6.28
N ALA A 56 2.13 -5.33 -7.11
CA ALA A 56 2.01 -5.36 -8.56
C ALA A 56 2.49 -6.67 -9.21
N GLY A 57 3.27 -7.50 -8.49
CA GLY A 57 3.74 -8.81 -8.96
C GLY A 57 2.72 -9.94 -8.83
N SER A 58 1.56 -9.73 -8.22
CA SER A 58 0.54 -10.78 -8.07
C SER A 58 -0.51 -10.72 -9.18
N ALA A 59 -0.65 -11.82 -9.92
CA ALA A 59 -1.70 -12.01 -10.90
C ALA A 59 -3.08 -12.09 -10.23
N VAL A 60 -3.16 -12.68 -9.04
CA VAL A 60 -4.40 -12.69 -8.24
C VAL A 60 -4.81 -11.26 -7.86
N ALA A 61 -3.87 -10.43 -7.42
CA ALA A 61 -4.13 -9.02 -7.09
C ALA A 61 -4.63 -8.24 -8.31
N TYR A 62 -4.08 -8.49 -9.49
CA TYR A 62 -4.55 -7.90 -10.75
C TYR A 62 -5.98 -8.35 -11.09
N CYS A 63 -6.27 -9.66 -11.02
CA CYS A 63 -7.59 -10.21 -11.35
C CYS A 63 -8.73 -9.69 -10.46
N ILE A 64 -8.46 -9.48 -9.17
CA ILE A 64 -9.47 -8.99 -8.23
C ILE A 64 -9.49 -7.45 -8.12
N GLY A 65 -8.65 -6.76 -8.89
CA GLY A 65 -8.64 -5.30 -9.00
C GLY A 65 -7.88 -4.59 -7.88
N ILE A 66 -7.00 -5.25 -7.14
CA ILE A 66 -6.09 -4.55 -6.21
C ILE A 66 -5.08 -3.72 -7.02
N THR A 67 -4.52 -4.30 -8.08
CA THR A 67 -3.53 -3.66 -8.96
C THR A 67 -4.09 -3.52 -10.37
N ASN A 68 -3.59 -2.55 -11.13
CA ASN A 68 -4.02 -2.28 -12.51
C ASN A 68 -2.95 -2.65 -13.56
N ILE A 69 -1.87 -3.31 -13.14
CA ILE A 69 -0.74 -3.68 -13.99
C ILE A 69 -0.75 -5.19 -14.16
N ASP A 70 -0.70 -5.65 -15.41
CA ASP A 70 -0.61 -7.08 -15.75
C ASP A 70 0.80 -7.62 -15.42
N PRO A 71 0.96 -8.46 -14.39
CA PRO A 71 2.27 -8.95 -13.99
C PRO A 71 2.86 -9.95 -14.97
N ILE A 72 2.03 -10.68 -15.73
CA ILE A 72 2.50 -11.70 -16.67
C ILE A 72 3.07 -11.01 -17.91
N LYS A 73 2.42 -9.94 -18.38
CA LYS A 73 2.91 -9.12 -19.50
C LYS A 73 4.26 -8.46 -19.22
N TYR A 74 4.47 -7.99 -17.99
CA TYR A 74 5.69 -7.29 -17.58
C TYR A 74 6.70 -8.17 -16.82
N ASP A 75 6.47 -9.49 -16.80
CA ASP A 75 7.31 -10.49 -16.13
C ASP A 75 7.62 -10.15 -14.66
N LEU A 76 6.63 -9.61 -13.96
CA LEU A 76 6.71 -9.30 -12.54
C LEU A 76 6.60 -10.58 -11.71
N LEU A 77 7.47 -10.72 -10.72
CA LEU A 77 7.62 -11.92 -9.90
C LEU A 77 6.72 -11.86 -8.67
N PHE A 78 5.94 -12.93 -8.44
CA PHE A 78 5.05 -13.05 -7.28
C PHE A 78 5.82 -13.25 -5.98
N GLU A 79 6.93 -13.97 -6.03
CA GLU A 79 7.76 -14.33 -4.88
C GLU A 79 8.41 -13.10 -4.21
N ARG A 80 8.52 -11.98 -4.94
CA ARG A 80 8.93 -10.69 -4.38
C ARG A 80 7.86 -10.09 -3.47
N PHE A 81 6.60 -10.41 -3.72
CA PHE A 81 5.47 -10.01 -2.90
C PHE A 81 5.24 -10.99 -1.75
N LEU A 82 5.10 -12.27 -2.08
CA LEU A 82 4.81 -13.31 -1.11
C LEU A 82 5.70 -14.52 -1.39
N ASN A 83 6.71 -14.71 -0.55
CA ASN A 83 7.63 -15.82 -0.68
C ASN A 83 7.13 -17.02 0.16
N PRO A 84 6.85 -18.20 -0.43
CA PRO A 84 6.40 -19.37 0.31
C PRO A 84 7.42 -19.88 1.34
N ASP A 85 8.71 -19.67 1.12
CA ASP A 85 9.80 -20.09 2.02
C ASP A 85 9.99 -19.14 3.22
N ARG A 86 9.38 -17.94 3.15
CA ARG A 86 9.47 -16.93 4.21
C ARG A 86 8.08 -16.44 4.58
N LYS A 87 7.59 -16.84 5.75
CA LYS A 87 6.39 -16.23 6.37
C LYS A 87 6.67 -14.79 6.79
N SER A 88 6.59 -13.87 5.84
CA SER A 88 6.44 -12.44 6.07
C SER A 88 5.01 -12.03 5.76
N MET A 89 4.49 -11.08 6.54
CA MET A 89 3.22 -10.43 6.22
C MET A 89 3.38 -9.70 4.89
N PRO A 90 2.53 -9.96 3.88
CA PRO A 90 2.52 -9.16 2.67
C PRO A 90 2.06 -7.73 2.99
N ASP A 91 2.66 -6.75 2.33
CA ASP A 91 2.28 -5.35 2.46
C ASP A 91 1.75 -4.84 1.11
N ILE A 92 0.50 -4.38 1.11
CA ILE A 92 -0.19 -3.84 -0.07
C ILE A 92 -0.41 -2.35 0.17
N ASP A 93 0.49 -1.55 -0.40
CA ASP A 93 0.37 -0.10 -0.41
C ASP A 93 -0.57 0.36 -1.53
N THR A 94 -1.59 1.13 -1.16
CA THR A 94 -2.51 1.76 -2.11
C THR A 94 -2.58 3.26 -1.88
N ASP A 95 -2.43 4.02 -2.96
CA ASP A 95 -2.65 5.46 -2.96
C ASP A 95 -4.11 5.76 -3.31
N PHE A 96 -4.72 6.63 -2.51
CA PHE A 96 -6.00 7.28 -2.80
C PHE A 96 -5.74 8.77 -2.98
N ASP A 97 -6.53 9.43 -3.83
CA ASP A 97 -6.49 10.90 -3.90
C ASP A 97 -6.90 11.53 -2.55
N ASP A 98 -6.32 12.69 -2.23
CA ASP A 98 -6.47 13.32 -0.92
C ASP A 98 -7.91 13.73 -0.61
N GLU A 99 -8.67 14.19 -1.61
CA GLU A 99 -10.07 14.62 -1.44
C GLU A 99 -11.00 13.42 -1.17
N GLY A 100 -10.74 12.31 -1.83
CA GLY A 100 -11.54 11.09 -1.79
C GLY A 100 -11.17 10.11 -0.69
N ARG A 101 -9.94 10.18 -0.16
CA ARG A 101 -9.41 9.26 0.86
C ARG A 101 -10.30 9.17 2.10
N GLN A 102 -10.84 10.29 2.59
CA GLN A 102 -11.69 10.28 3.78
C GLN A 102 -12.95 9.43 3.58
N ARG A 103 -13.54 9.46 2.38
CA ARG A 103 -14.75 8.69 2.05
C ARG A 103 -14.50 7.18 2.08
N VAL A 104 -13.30 6.76 1.69
CA VAL A 104 -12.86 5.35 1.79
C VAL A 104 -12.66 4.96 3.25
N ILE A 105 -12.03 5.84 4.06
CA ILE A 105 -11.88 5.61 5.51
C ILE A 105 -13.24 5.46 6.18
N ASP A 106 -14.19 6.35 5.86
CA ASP A 106 -15.54 6.32 6.44
C ASP A 106 -16.26 5.00 6.09
N TYR A 107 -16.10 4.51 4.86
CA TYR A 107 -16.60 3.19 4.46
C TYR A 107 -15.96 2.04 5.27
N VAL A 108 -14.63 2.06 5.44
CA VAL A 108 -13.92 1.05 6.23
C VAL A 108 -14.39 1.09 7.70
N VAL A 109 -14.59 2.27 8.26
CA VAL A 109 -15.12 2.46 9.62
C VAL A 109 -16.53 1.90 9.76
N ASP A 110 -17.42 2.16 8.80
CA ASP A 110 -18.79 1.66 8.80
C ASP A 110 -18.84 0.13 8.65
N LYS A 111 -18.04 -0.41 7.73
CA LYS A 111 -18.03 -1.85 7.42
C LYS A 111 -17.35 -2.72 8.48
N TYR A 112 -16.18 -2.30 8.97
CA TYR A 112 -15.37 -3.10 9.90
C TYR A 112 -15.55 -2.69 11.36
N GLY A 113 -16.33 -1.63 11.61
CA GLY A 113 -16.70 -1.18 12.94
C GLY A 113 -15.78 -0.10 13.48
N ARG A 114 -16.40 0.95 14.02
CA ARG A 114 -15.70 2.15 14.53
C ARG A 114 -14.68 1.89 15.64
N ASN A 115 -14.86 0.83 16.42
CA ASN A 115 -13.93 0.47 17.49
C ASN A 115 -12.76 -0.41 17.01
N GLN A 116 -12.73 -0.80 15.74
CA GLN A 116 -11.71 -1.68 15.15
C GLN A 116 -10.82 -0.94 14.13
N VAL A 117 -11.08 0.35 13.88
CA VAL A 117 -10.37 1.17 12.90
C VAL A 117 -9.79 2.41 13.59
N ALA A 118 -8.49 2.64 13.41
CA ALA A 118 -7.79 3.80 13.93
C ALA A 118 -6.73 4.28 12.93
N GLN A 119 -6.37 5.56 13.02
CA GLN A 119 -5.26 6.12 12.25
C GLN A 119 -3.95 5.97 13.02
N ILE A 120 -2.88 5.71 12.29
CA ILE A 120 -1.53 5.68 12.85
C ILE A 120 -0.99 7.11 12.86
N VAL A 121 -0.54 7.58 14.02
CA VAL A 121 0.07 8.91 14.18
C VAL A 121 1.54 8.90 13.77
N THR A 122 2.04 10.01 13.25
CA THR A 122 3.47 10.22 13.02
C THR A 122 4.05 11.11 14.11
N TYR A 123 5.16 10.67 14.71
CA TYR A 123 5.90 11.49 15.66
C TYR A 123 6.92 12.34 14.91
N GLY A 124 6.79 13.67 15.02
CA GLY A 124 7.79 14.59 14.50
C GLY A 124 9.06 14.55 15.36
N THR A 125 10.21 14.35 14.73
CA THR A 125 11.53 14.47 15.38
C THR A 125 12.17 15.81 15.04
N MET A 126 13.05 16.31 15.90
CA MET A 126 13.80 17.53 15.62
C MET A 126 14.87 17.24 14.56
N ALA A 127 14.61 17.64 13.32
CA ALA A 127 15.59 17.53 12.23
C ALA A 127 16.80 18.44 12.49
N ALA A 128 17.98 18.06 12.03
CA ALA A 128 19.24 18.76 12.35
C ALA A 128 19.18 20.29 12.14
N LYS A 129 18.60 20.75 11.02
CA LYS A 129 18.42 22.19 10.73
C LYS A 129 17.48 22.88 11.70
N THR A 130 16.35 22.24 12.03
CA THR A 130 15.40 22.78 13.00
C THR A 130 16.00 22.78 14.40
N SER A 131 16.77 21.75 14.77
CA SER A 131 17.46 21.68 16.06
C SER A 131 18.45 22.81 16.27
N ILE A 132 19.23 23.18 15.24
CA ILE A 132 20.15 24.32 15.30
C ILE A 132 19.39 25.63 15.53
N ARG A 133 18.30 25.83 14.78
CA ARG A 133 17.47 27.04 14.90
C ARG A 133 16.78 27.12 16.26
N ASP A 134 16.27 26.00 16.77
CA ASP A 134 15.56 25.95 18.04
C ASP A 134 16.52 26.15 19.22
N ALA A 135 17.72 25.55 19.19
CA ALA A 135 18.76 25.79 20.19
C ALA A 135 19.21 27.26 20.20
N ALA A 136 19.40 27.86 19.03
CA ALA A 136 19.77 29.27 18.91
C ALA A 136 18.70 30.22 19.47
N ARG A 137 17.41 29.91 19.29
CA ARG A 137 16.30 30.68 19.90
C ARG A 137 16.33 30.60 21.43
N VAL A 138 16.57 29.42 21.99
CA VAL A 138 16.66 29.24 23.46
C VAL A 138 17.84 30.02 24.05
N MET A 139 18.94 30.13 23.29
CA MET A 139 20.13 30.89 23.65
C MET A 139 20.03 32.40 23.34
N ASP A 140 18.88 32.88 22.87
CA ASP A 140 18.64 34.28 22.47
C ASP A 140 19.64 34.81 21.42
N LEU A 141 20.04 33.94 20.48
CA LEU A 141 20.94 34.29 19.39
C LEU A 141 20.17 34.86 18.16
N PRO A 142 20.78 35.75 17.36
CA PRO A 142 20.14 36.29 16.16
C PRO A 142 19.71 35.20 15.17
N LEU A 143 18.46 35.29 14.69
CA LEU A 143 17.89 34.34 13.72
C LEU A 143 18.71 34.24 12.42
N ALA A 144 19.34 35.33 11.99
CA ALA A 144 20.17 35.36 10.79
C ALA A 144 21.40 34.44 10.92
N ASP A 145 22.04 34.42 12.09
CA ASP A 145 23.19 33.56 12.35
C ASP A 145 22.78 32.10 12.48
N ALA A 146 21.65 31.84 13.15
CA ALA A 146 21.07 30.51 13.27
C ALA A 146 20.71 29.91 11.90
N ASP A 147 20.11 30.70 11.01
CA ASP A 147 19.77 30.26 9.66
C ASP A 147 21.01 30.04 8.79
N ARG A 148 22.03 30.90 8.92
CA ARG A 148 23.32 30.69 8.26
C ARG A 148 23.95 29.37 8.69
N LEU A 149 23.98 29.06 9.99
CA LEU A 149 24.51 27.80 10.50
C LEU A 149 23.67 26.59 10.05
N ALA A 150 22.34 26.69 10.09
CA ALA A 150 21.46 25.62 9.63
C ALA A 150 21.58 25.31 8.13
N LYS A 151 22.00 26.27 7.29
CA LYS A 151 22.24 26.07 5.86
C LYS A 151 23.56 25.38 5.53
N LEU A 152 24.50 25.30 6.48
CA LEU A 152 25.76 24.58 6.31
C LEU A 152 25.62 23.06 6.54
N VAL A 153 24.46 22.63 7.05
CA VAL A 153 24.09 21.22 7.27
C VAL A 153 23.30 20.66 6.10
#